data_AF-T0Z0I9-F1
#
_entry.id   AF-T0Z0I9-F1
#
_cell.length_a   1.000
_cell.length_b   1.000
_cell.length_c   1.000
_cell.angle_alpha   90.00
_cell.angle_beta   90.00
_cell.angle_gamma   90.00
#
_symmetry.space_group_name_H-M   'P 1'
#
loop_
_entity.id
_entity.type
_entity.pdbx_description
1 polymer ?
#
loop_
_entity_poly.entity_id
_entity_poly.type
_entity_poly.pdbx_seq_one_letter_code
_entity_poly.pdbx_strand_id
1 'polypeptide(L)'
;MPLLMAAATLRELGARRVGLVAPYLAYMRQDARFAPGQAISARIYAQLLSAHCDWLLTVDPHLHRIHDLNEIYTLRAHALHAAPLLAEWITRNVSQPLIVGPDGESAQWAEDVAQRIGAPVLVLEKTRLGDSAVRVSVPDLTRWPGHTPVLIDE
;
A
#
# COMPACT_ATOMS: atom_id res chain seq x y z
N MET A 1 17.76 11.71 -2.93
CA MET A 1 18.72 12.54 -3.67
C MET A 1 18.78 12.21 -5.16
N PRO A 2 19.11 10.98 -5.61
CA PRO A 2 19.25 10.70 -7.05
C PRO A 2 18.02 11.06 -7.88
N LEU A 3 16.82 10.74 -7.37
CA LEU A 3 15.54 11.09 -8.00
C LEU A 3 15.35 12.60 -8.22
N LEU A 4 15.64 13.42 -7.21
CA LEU A 4 15.48 14.87 -7.30
C LEU A 4 16.53 15.48 -8.24
N MET A 5 17.76 14.95 -8.21
CA MET A 5 18.81 15.36 -9.16
C MET A 5 18.39 15.04 -10.59
N ALA A 6 17.87 13.84 -10.86
CA ALA A 6 17.38 13.47 -12.19
C ALA A 6 16.24 14.39 -12.65
N ALA A 7 15.26 14.66 -11.78
CA ALA A 7 14.16 15.58 -12.09
C ALA A 7 14.67 17.01 -12.40
N ALA A 8 15.60 17.52 -11.60
CA ALA A 8 16.22 18.84 -11.81
C ALA A 8 17.02 18.88 -13.11
N THR A 9 17.85 17.87 -13.39
CA THR A 9 18.63 17.79 -14.63
C THR A 9 17.72 17.68 -15.86
N LEU A 10 16.61 16.94 -15.80
CA LEU A 10 15.65 16.90 -16.91
C LEU A 10 15.07 18.30 -17.20
N ARG A 11 14.78 19.09 -16.16
CA ARG A 11 14.31 20.48 -16.31
C ARG A 11 15.38 21.38 -16.92
N GLU A 12 16.61 21.28 -16.43
CA GLU A 12 17.76 22.01 -16.96
C GLU A 12 17.97 21.73 -18.46
N LEU A 13 17.78 20.48 -18.88
CA LEU A 13 17.85 20.05 -20.28
C LEU A 13 16.60 20.39 -21.11
N GLY A 14 15.64 21.15 -20.56
CA GLY A 14 14.49 21.67 -21.30
C GLY A 14 13.21 20.82 -21.24
N ALA A 15 13.10 19.85 -20.33
CA ALA A 15 11.87 19.07 -20.18
C ALA A 15 10.69 19.97 -19.76
N ARG A 16 9.65 20.01 -20.60
CA ARG A 16 8.40 20.75 -20.34
C ARG A 16 7.59 20.15 -19.20
N ARG A 17 7.66 18.83 -19.01
CA ARG A 17 7.06 18.12 -17.87
C ARG A 17 7.95 17.00 -17.38
N VAL A 18 7.96 16.78 -16.07
CA VAL A 18 8.65 15.69 -15.38
C VAL A 18 7.62 14.95 -14.54
N GLY A 19 7.37 13.69 -14.87
CA GLY A 19 6.48 12.81 -14.13
C GLY A 19 7.23 11.72 -13.38
N LEU A 20 6.69 11.32 -12.23
CA LEU A 20 7.23 10.22 -11.45
C LEU A 20 6.29 9.03 -11.51
N VAL A 21 6.82 7.88 -11.95
CA VAL A 21 6.20 6.58 -11.72
C VAL A 21 6.97 5.93 -10.58
N ALA A 22 6.32 5.81 -9.42
CA ALA A 22 6.87 5.17 -8.23
C ALA A 22 6.01 3.94 -7.90
N PRO A 23 6.33 2.74 -8.43
CA PRO A 23 5.55 1.53 -8.16
C PRO A 23 5.36 1.28 -6.66
N TYR A 24 6.36 1.62 -5.87
CA TYR A 24 6.29 1.66 -4.41
C TYR A 24 6.57 3.09 -3.92
N LEU A 25 5.58 3.70 -3.26
CA LEU A 25 5.70 5.05 -2.70
C LEU A 25 6.24 5.00 -1.27
N ALA A 26 7.52 5.34 -1.11
CA ALA A 26 8.20 5.32 0.17
C ALA A 26 7.64 6.36 1.18
N TYR A 27 7.98 6.15 2.45
CA TYR A 27 7.68 7.04 3.60
C TYR A 27 6.21 7.18 4.01
N MET A 28 5.28 6.57 3.28
CA MET A 28 3.85 6.63 3.59
C MET A 28 3.47 5.99 4.95
N ARG A 29 4.27 5.04 5.45
CA ARG A 29 4.10 4.44 6.80
C ARG A 29 4.45 5.39 7.96
N GLN A 30 5.18 6.48 7.71
CA GLN A 30 5.50 7.50 8.72
C GLN A 30 4.65 8.76 8.48
N ASP A 31 3.34 8.56 8.56
CA ASP A 31 2.26 9.54 8.39
C ASP A 31 1.96 10.34 9.67
N ALA A 32 2.53 9.94 10.81
CA ALA A 32 2.43 10.61 12.09
C ALA A 32 3.78 10.64 12.84
N ARG A 33 3.81 11.36 13.96
CA ARG A 33 4.90 11.22 14.96
C ARG A 33 4.50 10.12 15.93
N PHE A 34 5.15 8.97 15.88
CA PHE A 34 4.90 7.87 16.82
C PHE A 34 5.66 8.05 18.14
N ALA A 35 6.77 8.80 18.11
CA ALA A 35 7.51 9.21 19.29
C ALA A 35 7.93 10.70 19.20
N PRO A 36 8.16 11.36 20.35
CA PRO A 36 8.69 12.72 20.38
C PRO A 36 9.97 12.86 19.56
N GLY A 37 10.09 13.97 18.82
CA GLY A 37 11.25 14.26 17.97
C GLY A 37 11.25 13.60 16.59
N GLN A 38 10.38 12.62 16.32
CA GLN A 38 10.29 12.01 14.98
C GLN A 38 9.71 12.96 13.94
N ALA A 39 10.15 12.84 12.68
CA ALA A 39 9.57 13.56 11.56
C ALA A 39 8.30 12.87 11.05
N ILE A 40 7.40 13.64 10.43
CA ILE A 40 6.32 13.10 9.60
C ILE A 40 6.86 13.03 8.17
N SER A 41 7.64 11.98 7.89
CA SER A 41 8.41 11.91 6.63
C SER A 41 7.52 11.77 5.41
N ALA A 42 6.31 11.21 5.52
CA ALA A 42 5.31 11.21 4.43
C ALA A 42 5.06 12.64 3.90
N ARG A 43 4.84 13.61 4.79
CA ARG A 43 4.57 15.02 4.41
C ARG A 43 5.79 15.71 3.83
N ILE A 44 6.97 15.51 4.42
CA ILE A 44 8.21 16.09 3.91
C ILE A 44 8.53 15.53 2.51
N TYR A 45 8.36 14.21 2.34
CA TYR A 45 8.60 13.54 1.07
C TYR A 45 7.62 14.03 -0.01
N ALA A 46 6.33 14.15 0.32
CA ALA A 46 5.33 14.68 -0.60
C ALA A 46 5.62 16.12 -1.04
N GLN A 47 6.06 16.99 -0.12
CA GLN A 47 6.48 18.35 -0.46
C GLN A 47 7.67 18.37 -1.42
N LEU A 48 8.70 17.56 -1.16
CA LEU A 48 9.88 17.47 -2.01
C LEU A 48 9.54 16.97 -3.42
N LEU A 49 8.72 15.92 -3.52
CA LEU A 49 8.28 15.39 -4.81
C LEU A 49 7.40 16.39 -5.56
N SER A 50 6.45 17.02 -4.87
CA SER A 50 5.55 18.02 -5.47
C SER A 50 6.29 19.25 -5.98
N ALA A 51 7.44 19.60 -5.40
CA ALA A 51 8.27 20.70 -5.87
C ALA A 51 9.08 20.37 -7.13
N HIS A 52 9.34 19.09 -7.43
CA HIS A 52 10.25 18.68 -8.51
C HIS A 52 9.56 17.90 -9.64
N CYS A 53 8.35 17.40 -9.42
CA CYS A 53 7.58 16.63 -10.41
C CYS A 53 6.20 17.28 -10.64
N ASP A 54 5.65 17.17 -11.85
CA ASP A 54 4.32 17.67 -12.20
C ASP A 54 3.20 16.69 -11.84
N TRP A 55 3.52 15.39 -11.86
CA TRP A 55 2.57 14.32 -11.58
C TRP A 55 3.26 13.09 -11.02
N LEU A 56 2.49 12.28 -10.30
CA LEU A 56 2.91 11.04 -9.65
C LEU A 56 1.93 9.93 -9.97
N LEU A 57 2.45 8.75 -10.32
CA LEU A 57 1.71 7.50 -10.43
C LEU A 57 2.33 6.48 -9.47
N THR A 58 1.51 5.78 -8.70
CA THR A 58 1.94 4.73 -7.78
C THR A 58 0.96 3.56 -7.76
N VAL A 59 1.29 2.47 -7.06
CA VAL A 59 0.44 1.29 -6.90
C VAL A 59 0.24 1.05 -5.42
N ASP A 60 -1.03 0.93 -4.99
CA ASP A 60 -1.45 0.60 -3.62
C ASP A 60 -0.57 1.26 -2.52
N PRO A 61 -0.52 2.61 -2.46
CA PRO A 61 0.27 3.29 -1.44
C PRO A 61 -0.34 3.06 -0.04
N HIS A 62 0.52 3.06 0.97
CA HIS A 62 0.11 2.91 2.37
C HIS A 62 -0.67 4.13 2.88
N LEU A 63 -1.99 4.06 2.84
CA LEU A 63 -2.92 5.14 3.20
C LEU A 63 -3.69 4.78 4.46
N HIS A 64 -3.06 4.98 5.63
CA HIS A 64 -3.67 4.69 6.93
C HIS A 64 -4.33 5.94 7.56
N ARG A 65 -3.55 6.95 7.98
CA ARG A 65 -4.11 8.22 8.53
C ARG A 65 -4.26 9.31 7.48
N ILE A 66 -3.67 9.09 6.31
CA ILE A 66 -3.88 9.86 5.09
C ILE A 66 -4.75 8.99 4.21
N HIS A 67 -5.94 9.45 3.85
CA HIS A 67 -6.94 8.66 3.11
C HIS A 67 -6.83 8.87 1.59
N ASP A 68 -6.30 10.02 1.17
CA ASP A 68 -6.05 10.33 -0.24
C ASP A 68 -4.68 11.00 -0.42
N LEU A 69 -3.97 10.67 -1.51
CA LEU A 69 -2.67 11.27 -1.81
C LEU A 69 -2.74 12.80 -1.91
N ASN A 70 -3.85 13.35 -2.40
CA ASN A 70 -4.03 14.80 -2.58
C ASN A 70 -4.14 15.56 -1.24
N GLU A 71 -4.24 14.87 -0.10
CA GLU A 71 -4.15 15.51 1.21
C GLU A 71 -2.74 16.07 1.50
N ILE A 72 -1.70 15.48 0.91
CA ILE A 72 -0.30 15.86 1.16
C ILE A 72 0.51 16.17 -0.11
N TYR A 73 0.12 15.64 -1.27
CA TYR A 73 0.75 15.95 -2.55
C TYR A 73 0.04 17.11 -3.23
N THR A 74 0.77 18.15 -3.62
CA THR A 74 0.22 19.28 -4.39
C THR A 74 0.38 19.09 -5.90
N LEU A 75 1.23 18.16 -6.34
CA LEU A 75 1.26 17.68 -7.72
C LEU A 75 0.02 16.80 -8.01
N ARG A 76 -0.24 16.50 -9.28
CA ARG A 76 -1.30 15.55 -9.66
C ARG A 76 -0.85 14.11 -9.31
N ALA A 77 -1.37 13.54 -8.22
CA ALA A 77 -1.08 12.18 -7.81
C ALA A 77 -2.20 11.20 -8.21
N HIS A 78 -1.83 9.99 -8.64
CA HIS A 78 -2.75 8.91 -8.95
C HIS A 78 -2.25 7.59 -8.38
N ALA A 79 -3.11 6.89 -7.64
CA ALA A 79 -2.87 5.54 -7.15
C ALA A 79 -3.59 4.55 -8.05
N LEU A 80 -2.87 3.54 -8.53
CA LEU A 80 -3.41 2.36 -9.19
C LEU A 80 -3.63 1.26 -8.15
N HIS A 81 -4.53 0.33 -8.46
CA HIS A 81 -4.84 -0.81 -7.60
C HIS A 81 -4.47 -2.13 -8.28
N ALA A 82 -3.70 -2.97 -7.59
CA ALA A 82 -3.30 -4.30 -8.07
C ALA A 82 -4.38 -5.35 -7.84
N ALA A 83 -5.35 -5.10 -6.96
CA ALA A 83 -6.42 -6.05 -6.62
C ALA A 83 -7.13 -6.69 -7.83
N PRO A 84 -7.48 -5.98 -8.93
CA PRO A 84 -8.06 -6.61 -10.11
C PRO A 84 -7.15 -7.66 -10.77
N LEU A 85 -5.85 -7.37 -10.86
CA LEU A 85 -4.86 -8.28 -11.46
C LEU A 85 -4.58 -9.48 -10.56
N LEU A 86 -4.50 -9.24 -9.25
CA LEU A 86 -4.34 -10.31 -8.26
C LEU A 86 -5.56 -11.25 -8.25
N ALA A 87 -6.77 -10.69 -8.25
CA ALA A 87 -8.01 -11.45 -8.36
C ALA A 87 -8.02 -12.35 -9.61
N GLU A 88 -7.71 -11.80 -10.78
CA GLU A 88 -7.66 -12.55 -12.04
C GLU A 88 -6.60 -13.67 -12.01
N TRP A 89 -5.43 -13.40 -11.42
CA TRP A 89 -4.40 -14.43 -11.24
C TRP A 89 -4.87 -15.53 -10.28
N ILE A 90 -5.45 -15.19 -9.13
CA ILE A 90 -5.93 -16.16 -8.13
C ILE A 90 -7.02 -17.06 -8.75
N THR A 91 -8.00 -16.49 -9.44
CA THR A 91 -9.08 -17.26 -10.10
C THR A 91 -8.53 -18.30 -11.07
N ARG A 92 -7.43 -18.01 -11.77
CA ARG A 92 -6.84 -18.93 -12.75
C ARG A 92 -5.93 -19.99 -12.13
N ASN A 93 -5.31 -19.68 -11.00
CA ASN A 93 -4.17 -20.47 -10.49
C ASN A 93 -4.44 -21.14 -9.13
N VAL A 94 -5.48 -20.75 -8.41
CA VAL A 94 -5.77 -21.24 -7.05
C VAL A 94 -7.14 -21.88 -7.00
N SER A 95 -7.18 -23.17 -6.68
CA SER A 95 -8.43 -23.90 -6.44
C SER A 95 -8.95 -23.63 -5.02
N GLN A 96 -10.25 -23.30 -4.91
CA GLN A 96 -10.94 -23.04 -3.64
C GLN A 96 -10.17 -22.04 -2.74
N PRO A 97 -9.89 -20.82 -3.21
CA PRO A 97 -9.10 -19.86 -2.44
C PRO A 97 -9.86 -19.42 -1.17
N LEU A 98 -9.13 -19.32 -0.06
CA LEU A 98 -9.52 -18.56 1.13
C LEU A 98 -8.59 -17.36 1.21
N ILE A 99 -9.11 -16.15 1.01
CA ILE A 99 -8.31 -14.94 1.09
C ILE A 99 -8.06 -14.60 2.56
N VAL A 100 -6.80 -14.35 2.91
CA VAL A 100 -6.38 -14.11 4.29
C VAL A 100 -5.65 -12.77 4.39
N GLY A 101 -6.17 -11.84 5.19
CA GLY A 101 -5.46 -10.63 5.59
C GLY A 101 -4.64 -10.89 6.87
N PRO A 102 -3.32 -10.65 6.90
CA PRO A 102 -2.47 -10.92 8.06
C PRO A 102 -2.78 -10.08 9.31
N ASP A 103 -3.38 -8.90 9.14
CA ASP A 103 -3.88 -8.07 10.23
C ASP A 103 -4.97 -7.09 9.77
N GLY A 104 -5.51 -6.29 10.69
CA GLY A 104 -6.57 -5.32 10.39
C GLY A 104 -6.16 -4.22 9.40
N GLU A 105 -4.85 -3.92 9.26
CA GLU A 105 -4.39 -2.94 8.26
C GLU A 105 -4.57 -3.53 6.85
N SER A 106 -4.33 -4.83 6.69
CA SER A 106 -4.47 -5.53 5.41
C SER A 106 -5.92 -5.75 4.91
N ALA A 107 -6.92 -5.50 5.77
CA ALA A 107 -8.31 -5.89 5.54
C ALA A 107 -8.87 -5.35 4.23
N GLN A 108 -8.58 -4.09 3.90
CA GLN A 108 -9.10 -3.44 2.70
C GLN A 108 -8.68 -4.15 1.40
N TRP A 109 -7.44 -4.65 1.32
CA TRP A 109 -6.95 -5.35 0.13
C TRP A 109 -7.47 -6.78 0.07
N ALA A 110 -7.48 -7.47 1.21
CA ALA A 110 -8.00 -8.83 1.31
C ALA A 110 -9.50 -8.90 0.94
N GLU A 111 -10.30 -7.95 1.43
CA GLU A 111 -11.73 -7.87 1.13
C GLU A 111 -12.00 -7.52 -0.34
N ASP A 112 -11.29 -6.56 -0.94
CA ASP A 112 -11.46 -6.21 -2.36
C ASP A 112 -11.14 -7.42 -3.27
N VAL A 113 -10.02 -8.11 -3.02
CA VAL A 113 -9.65 -9.31 -3.78
C VAL A 113 -10.71 -10.41 -3.63
N ALA A 114 -11.16 -10.68 -2.40
CA ALA A 114 -12.16 -11.71 -2.12
C ALA A 114 -13.50 -11.41 -2.80
N GLN A 115 -13.96 -10.16 -2.73
CA GLN A 115 -15.19 -9.71 -3.36
C GLN A 115 -15.16 -9.90 -4.88
N ARG A 116 -14.03 -9.58 -5.52
CA ARG A 116 -13.87 -9.71 -6.99
C ARG A 116 -13.97 -11.15 -7.48
N ILE A 117 -13.50 -12.11 -6.69
CA ILE A 117 -13.45 -13.53 -7.08
C ILE A 117 -14.54 -14.38 -6.43
N GLY A 118 -15.38 -13.79 -5.57
CA GLY A 118 -16.42 -14.51 -4.83
C GLY A 118 -15.87 -15.53 -3.84
N ALA A 119 -14.69 -15.28 -3.27
CA ALA A 119 -14.05 -16.17 -2.29
C ALA A 119 -14.36 -15.76 -0.85
N PRO A 120 -14.31 -16.71 0.10
CA PRO A 120 -14.32 -16.35 1.52
C PRO A 120 -13.08 -15.54 1.89
N VAL A 121 -13.24 -14.64 2.85
CA VAL A 121 -12.17 -13.80 3.41
C VAL A 121 -12.05 -14.02 4.92
N LEU A 122 -10.83 -13.95 5.42
CA LEU A 122 -10.50 -14.05 6.82
C LEU A 122 -9.41 -13.04 7.18
N VAL A 123 -9.70 -12.11 8.08
CA VAL A 123 -8.70 -11.15 8.58
C VAL A 123 -8.24 -11.60 9.96
N LEU A 124 -6.93 -11.75 10.13
CA LEU A 124 -6.33 -12.11 11.41
C LEU A 124 -6.25 -10.88 12.32
N GLU A 125 -6.26 -11.09 13.63
CA GLU A 125 -6.02 -10.04 14.60
C GLU A 125 -4.60 -10.17 15.12
N LYS A 126 -3.82 -9.09 14.99
CA LYS A 126 -2.44 -9.05 15.44
C LYS A 126 -2.32 -8.10 16.62
N THR A 127 -1.95 -8.64 17.77
CA THR A 127 -1.66 -7.86 18.98
C THR A 127 -0.15 -7.77 19.16
N ARG A 128 0.39 -6.55 19.14
CA ARG A 128 1.79 -6.29 19.50
C ARG A 128 1.91 -6.14 21.01
N LEU A 129 2.72 -6.99 21.63
CA LEU A 129 3.03 -6.97 23.07
C LEU A 129 4.37 -6.29 23.38
N GLY A 130 5.05 -5.79 22.35
CA GLY A 130 6.36 -5.12 22.38
C GLY A 130 6.99 -5.11 20.98
N ASP A 131 8.24 -4.66 20.87
CA ASP A 131 8.93 -4.56 19.56
C ASP A 131 9.19 -5.92 18.90
N SER A 132 9.36 -6.99 19.70
CA SER A 132 9.68 -8.35 19.23
C SER A 132 8.62 -9.39 19.55
N ALA A 133 7.59 -9.04 20.34
CA ALA A 133 6.56 -9.98 20.79
C ALA A 133 5.23 -9.69 20.09
N VAL A 134 4.78 -10.61 19.24
CA VAL A 134 3.53 -10.50 18.49
C VAL A 134 2.68 -11.74 18.73
N ARG A 135 1.40 -11.54 19.02
CA ARG A 135 0.39 -12.60 19.06
C ARG A 135 -0.55 -12.41 17.89
N VAL A 136 -0.80 -13.48 17.13
CA VAL A 136 -1.78 -13.50 16.04
C VAL A 136 -2.97 -14.35 16.51
N SER A 137 -4.19 -13.92 16.20
CA SER A 137 -5.38 -14.72 16.48
C SER A 137 -5.32 -16.02 15.69
N VAL A 138 -5.84 -17.09 16.30
CA VAL A 138 -6.03 -18.38 15.63
C VAL A 138 -7.52 -18.47 15.34
N PRO A 139 -7.98 -18.01 14.15
CA PRO A 139 -9.37 -18.13 13.80
C PRO A 139 -9.76 -19.61 13.65
N ASP A 140 -11.04 -19.88 13.85
CA ASP A 140 -11.60 -21.20 13.60
C ASP A 140 -11.59 -21.51 12.09
N LEU A 141 -10.59 -22.28 11.66
CA LEU A 141 -10.41 -22.69 10.27
C LEU A 141 -11.29 -23.90 9.89
N THR A 142 -12.03 -24.48 10.84
CA THR A 142 -12.86 -25.68 10.56
C THR A 142 -13.98 -25.42 9.57
N ARG A 143 -14.34 -24.14 9.34
CA ARG A 143 -15.33 -23.70 8.35
C ARG A 143 -14.86 -23.84 6.90
N TRP A 144 -13.55 -23.94 6.65
CA TRP A 144 -12.97 -23.91 5.30
C TRP A 144 -12.10 -25.14 5.00
N PRO A 145 -12.60 -26.37 5.17
CA PRO A 145 -11.83 -27.56 4.83
C PRO A 145 -11.54 -27.57 3.32
N GLY A 146 -10.32 -27.96 2.94
CA GLY A 146 -9.89 -28.07 1.54
C GLY A 146 -9.65 -26.74 0.82
N HIS A 147 -9.86 -25.60 1.47
CA HIS A 147 -9.53 -24.30 0.87
C HIS A 147 -8.02 -24.04 0.86
N THR A 148 -7.55 -23.39 -0.20
CA THR A 148 -6.15 -22.96 -0.32
C THR A 148 -6.02 -21.54 0.24
N PRO A 149 -5.26 -21.32 1.34
CA PRO A 149 -5.08 -19.98 1.88
C PRO A 149 -4.23 -19.12 0.94
N VAL A 150 -4.68 -17.88 0.69
CA VAL A 150 -3.96 -16.87 -0.07
C VAL A 150 -3.80 -15.63 0.80
N LEU A 151 -2.58 -15.36 1.24
CA LEU A 151 -2.26 -14.18 2.04
C LEU A 151 -2.17 -12.94 1.15
N ILE A 152 -2.90 -11.88 1.52
CA ILE A 152 -2.90 -10.59 0.82
C ILE A 152 -2.50 -9.49 1.80
N ASP A 153 -1.48 -8.71 1.43
CA ASP A 153 -0.95 -7.56 2.16
C ASP A 153 -0.41 -6.54 1.14
N GLU A 154 -0.11 -5.32 1.59
CA GLU A 154 0.43 -4.21 0.77
C GLU A 154 1.97 -4.11 0.73
#